data_AF-A0A349BW04-F1
#
_entry.id   AF-A0A349BW04-F1
#
_cell.length_a   1.000
_cell.length_b   1.000
_cell.length_c   1.000
_cell.angle_alpha   90.00
_cell.angle_beta   90.00
_cell.angle_gamma   90.00
#
_symmetry.space_group_name_H-M   'P 1'
#
loop_
_entity.id
_entity.type
_entity.pdbx_description
1 polymer ?
#
loop_
_entity_poly.entity_id
_entity_poly.type
_entity_poly.pdbx_seq_one_letter_code
_entity_poly.pdbx_strand_id
1 'polypeptide(L)' 'VDTDDDNDGYSDEFEDIAETDPLDVNSVPLDTDQDGLPDAVEIARRTNPNNPDTDGDGFKDGEDNYPRDPNRH' A
#
# COMPACT_ATOMS: atom_id res chain seq x y z
N VAL A 1 -9.08 16.61 -8.99
CA VAL A 1 -8.06 15.64 -9.37
C VAL A 1 -8.60 14.37 -8.79
N ASP A 2 -9.06 13.50 -9.67
CA ASP A 2 -9.30 12.11 -9.30
C ASP A 2 -7.93 11.50 -9.00
N THR A 3 -7.86 10.56 -8.07
CA THR A 3 -6.58 9.96 -7.65
C THR A 3 -6.60 8.45 -7.77
N ASP A 4 -7.67 7.88 -8.33
CA ASP A 4 -7.92 6.47 -8.60
C ASP A 4 -8.68 6.45 -9.94
N ASP A 5 -7.93 6.69 -11.03
CA ASP A 5 -8.50 7.02 -12.35
C ASP A 5 -9.31 5.84 -12.95
N ASP A 6 -9.03 4.60 -12.57
CA ASP A 6 -9.73 3.40 -13.03
C ASP A 6 -10.73 2.79 -12.02
N ASN A 7 -10.76 3.32 -10.79
CA ASN A 7 -11.64 2.94 -9.70
C ASN A 7 -11.47 1.47 -9.25
N ASP A 8 -10.22 0.98 -9.24
CA ASP A 8 -9.87 -0.37 -8.78
C ASP A 8 -9.56 -0.45 -7.27
N GLY A 9 -9.42 0.71 -6.62
CA GLY A 9 -9.14 0.85 -5.19
C GLY A 9 -7.68 1.16 -4.83
N TYR A 10 -6.79 1.28 -5.82
CA TYR A 10 -5.44 1.81 -5.65
C TYR A 10 -5.36 3.23 -6.20
N SER A 11 -4.52 4.05 -5.58
CA SER A 11 -4.32 5.42 -6.08
C SER A 11 -3.29 5.46 -7.20
N ASP A 12 -3.41 6.40 -8.14
CA ASP A 12 -2.46 6.60 -9.23
C ASP A 12 -0.99 6.70 -8.73
N GLU A 13 -0.77 7.29 -7.55
CA GLU A 13 0.57 7.37 -6.92
C GLU A 13 1.11 5.99 -6.52
N PHE A 14 0.26 5.11 -6.00
CA PHE A 14 0.65 3.76 -5.62
C PHE A 14 0.91 2.89 -6.85
N GLU A 15 0.12 3.06 -7.89
CA GLU A 15 0.30 2.37 -9.17
C GLU A 15 1.56 2.83 -9.91
N ASP A 16 1.84 4.13 -9.91
CA ASP A 16 3.09 4.70 -10.43
C ASP A 16 4.32 4.11 -9.71
N ILE A 17 4.23 3.93 -8.38
CA ILE A 17 5.30 3.31 -7.58
C ILE A 17 5.42 1.81 -7.87
N ALA A 18 4.29 1.13 -8.07
CA ALA A 18 4.22 -0.30 -8.33
C ALA A 18 4.49 -0.69 -9.79
N GLU A 19 4.71 0.30 -10.68
CA GLU A 19 4.86 0.12 -12.13
C GLU A 19 3.64 -0.56 -12.79
N THR A 20 2.43 -0.23 -12.32
CA THR A 20 1.14 -0.65 -12.91
C THR A 20 0.47 0.48 -13.70
N ASP A 21 -0.60 0.17 -14.43
CA ASP A 21 -1.32 1.13 -15.29
C ASP A 21 -2.55 1.72 -14.58
N PRO A 22 -2.54 3.03 -14.19
CA PRO A 22 -3.62 3.66 -13.43
C PRO A 22 -4.92 3.89 -14.22
N LEU A 23 -4.95 3.46 -15.48
CA LEU A 23 -6.12 3.56 -16.35
C LEU A 23 -6.73 2.19 -16.69
N ASP A 24 -6.21 1.10 -16.12
CA ASP A 24 -6.71 -0.26 -16.35
C ASP A 24 -7.00 -0.99 -15.04
N VAL A 25 -8.29 -1.10 -14.71
CA VAL A 25 -8.84 -1.77 -13.51
C VAL A 25 -8.38 -3.23 -13.28
N ASN A 26 -7.72 -3.84 -14.27
CA ASN A 26 -7.16 -5.20 -14.15
C ASN A 26 -5.66 -5.19 -13.86
N SER A 27 -5.02 -4.02 -13.90
CA SER A 27 -3.60 -3.78 -13.67
C SER A 27 -3.37 -3.39 -12.21
N VAL A 28 -3.71 -4.28 -11.28
CA VAL A 28 -3.56 -4.01 -9.85
C VAL A 28 -2.11 -4.18 -9.36
N PRO A 29 -1.62 -3.33 -8.44
CA PRO A 29 -0.38 -3.56 -7.71
C PRO A 29 -0.34 -4.90 -6.96
N LEU A 30 0.85 -5.46 -6.80
CA LEU A 30 1.05 -6.64 -5.95
C LEU A 30 1.02 -6.22 -4.48
N ASP A 31 0.17 -6.88 -3.70
CA ASP A 31 0.06 -6.78 -2.24
C ASP A 31 0.13 -8.21 -1.66
N THR A 32 1.32 -8.57 -1.15
CA THR A 32 1.67 -9.94 -0.77
C THR A 32 1.02 -10.36 0.55
N ASP A 33 0.84 -9.44 1.50
CA ASP A 33 0.26 -9.74 2.81
C ASP A 33 -1.18 -9.24 3.00
N GLN A 34 -1.74 -8.59 1.97
CA GLN A 34 -3.14 -8.21 1.84
C GLN A 34 -3.57 -7.21 2.91
N ASP A 35 -2.70 -6.24 3.17
CA ASP A 35 -2.91 -5.22 4.16
C ASP A 35 -3.43 -3.89 3.57
N GLY A 36 -3.44 -3.76 2.24
CA GLY A 36 -3.88 -2.58 1.50
C GLY A 36 -2.75 -1.63 1.11
N LEU A 37 -1.49 -1.95 1.42
CA LEU A 37 -0.31 -1.23 0.99
C LEU A 37 0.50 -2.12 0.01
N PRO A 38 0.67 -1.73 -1.26
CA PRO A 38 1.39 -2.58 -2.22
C PRO A 38 2.87 -2.80 -1.86
N ASP A 39 3.42 -3.97 -2.19
CA ASP A 39 4.81 -4.38 -1.89
C ASP A 39 5.84 -3.30 -2.28
N ALA A 40 5.65 -2.67 -3.44
CA ALA A 40 6.54 -1.64 -3.94
C ALA A 40 6.50 -0.37 -3.06
N VAL A 41 5.31 0.00 -2.59
CA VAL A 41 5.08 1.14 -1.69
C VAL A 41 5.65 0.82 -0.30
N GLU A 42 5.46 -0.40 0.18
CA GLU A 42 6.01 -0.86 1.44
C GLU A 42 7.54 -0.83 1.47
N ILE A 43 8.19 -1.32 0.41
CA ILE A 43 9.65 -1.22 0.25
C ILE A 43 10.11 0.24 0.28
N ALA A 44 9.37 1.15 -0.38
CA ALA A 44 9.66 2.58 -0.37
C ALA A 44 9.47 3.21 1.03
N ARG A 45 8.45 2.77 1.78
CA ARG A 45 8.13 3.22 3.15
C ARG A 45 8.95 2.51 4.24
N ARG A 46 9.72 1.49 3.87
CA ARG A 46 10.53 0.62 4.75
C ARG A 46 9.69 -0.21 5.73
N THR A 47 8.49 -0.58 5.32
CA THR A 47 7.69 -1.62 5.97
C THR A 47 8.05 -2.99 5.41
N ASN A 48 7.35 -4.06 5.82
CA ASN A 48 7.68 -5.42 5.46
C ASN A 48 6.56 -6.06 4.61
N PRO A 49 6.82 -6.32 3.30
CA PRO A 49 5.81 -6.86 2.37
C PRO A 49 5.29 -8.27 2.62
N ASN A 50 5.62 -8.86 3.76
CA ASN A 50 5.15 -10.19 4.14
C ASN A 50 4.59 -10.18 5.57
N ASN A 51 4.36 -8.99 6.12
CA ASN A 51 3.88 -8.79 7.46
C ASN A 51 2.92 -7.59 7.48
N PRO A 52 1.61 -7.86 7.57
CA PRO A 52 0.58 -6.84 7.37
C PRO A 52 0.50 -5.83 8.53
N ASP A 53 1.44 -5.82 9.46
CA ASP A 53 1.54 -4.98 10.67
C ASP A 53 3.03 -4.96 11.07
N THR A 54 3.79 -4.06 10.45
CA THR A 54 5.26 -4.05 10.50
C THR A 54 5.80 -3.84 11.91
N ASP A 55 5.15 -3.00 12.72
CA ASP A 55 5.61 -2.66 14.06
C ASP A 55 4.92 -3.41 15.19
N GLY A 56 3.86 -4.16 14.87
CA GLY A 56 3.19 -5.10 15.76
C GLY A 56 2.27 -4.43 16.77
N ASP A 57 1.69 -3.27 16.43
CA ASP A 57 0.79 -2.52 17.31
C ASP A 57 -0.69 -2.89 17.14
N GLY A 58 -0.99 -3.68 16.10
CA GLY A 58 -2.32 -4.19 15.77
C GLY A 58 -3.06 -3.40 14.69
N PHE A 59 -2.45 -2.36 14.11
CA PHE A 59 -2.95 -1.69 12.89
C PHE A 59 -2.18 -2.20 11.67
N LYS A 60 -2.90 -2.31 10.54
CA LYS A 60 -2.26 -2.72 9.30
C LYS A 60 -1.40 -1.61 8.72
N ASP A 61 -0.32 -1.91 7.99
CA ASP A 61 0.53 -0.85 7.42
C ASP A 61 -0.24 0.02 6.41
N GLY A 62 -1.20 -0.59 5.69
CA GLY A 62 -2.15 0.13 4.82
C GLY A 62 -3.17 1.01 5.55
N GLU A 63 -3.42 0.77 6.84
CA GLU A 63 -4.37 1.53 7.67
C GLU A 63 -3.69 2.51 8.64
N ASP A 64 -2.36 2.39 8.81
CA ASP A 64 -1.55 3.13 9.78
C ASP A 64 -0.76 4.28 9.14
N ASN A 65 -0.79 5.47 9.76
CA ASN A 65 0.05 6.60 9.34
C ASN A 65 1.49 6.50 9.84
N TYR A 66 1.75 5.67 10.85
CA TYR A 66 3.04 5.43 11.49
C TYR A 66 3.39 3.94 11.58
N PRO A 67 3.41 3.17 10.47
CA PRO A 67 3.57 1.70 10.41
C PRO A 67 4.94 1.16 10.85
N ARG A 68 5.74 2.00 11.51
CA ARG A 68 7.09 1.70 12.01
C ARG A 68 7.31 2.27 13.41
N ASP A 69 6.27 2.81 14.05
CA ASP A 69 6.30 3.31 15.42
C ASP A 69 5.10 2.74 16.19
N PRO A 70 5.30 1.67 16.98
CA PRO A 70 4.21 0.91 17.60
C PRO A 70 3.51 1.64 18.76
N ASN A 71 3.74 2.95 18.88
CA ASN A 71 3.10 3.83 19.86
C ASN A 71 2.32 4.97 19.18
N ARG A 72 2.16 4.94 17.85
CA ARG A 72 1.47 5.95 17.05
C ARG A 72 0.67 5.29 15.94
N HIS A 73 -0.48 5.87 15.61
CA HIS A 73 -1.40 5.42 14.57
C HIS A 73 -2.08 6.61 13.86
#